data_AF-A0A450WZ04-F1
#
_entry.id   AF-A0A450WZ04-F1
#
_cell.length_a   1.000
_cell.length_b   1.000
_cell.length_c   1.000
_cell.angle_alpha   90.00
_cell.angle_beta   90.00
_cell.angle_gamma   90.00
#
_symmetry.space_group_name_H-M   'P 1'
#
loop_
_entity.id
_entity.type
_entity.pdbx_description
1 polymer ?
#
loop_
_entity_poly.entity_id
_entity_poly.type
_entity_poly.pdbx_seq_one_letter_code
_entity_poly.pdbx_strand_id
1 'polypeptide(L)' 'MLVHNHMGGTLEPSGKDEGATRALIGAGKLLGIIAWDHPIISMFPFSLAV' A
#
# COMPACT_ATOMS: atom_id res chain seq x y z
N MET A 1 0.96 7.34 7.35
CA MET A 1 0.34 6.63 6.22
C MET A 1 1.28 6.71 5.03
N LEU A 2 1.36 5.66 4.23
CA LEU A 2 2.05 5.67 2.94
C LEU A 2 1.01 5.52 1.84
N VAL A 3 1.10 6.27 0.75
CA VAL A 3 0.15 6.17 -0.36
C VAL A 3 0.94 6.12 -1.64
N HIS A 4 0.60 5.19 -2.52
CA HIS A 4 1.13 5.19 -3.87
C HIS A 4 0.07 4.77 -4.87
N ASN A 5 0.33 5.09 -6.13
CA ASN A 5 -0.50 4.72 -7.26
C ASN A 5 0.22 3.70 -8.13
N HIS A 6 -0.53 2.79 -8.73
CA HIS A 6 -0.05 1.96 -9.83
C HIS A 6 -0.45 2.59 -11.15
N MET A 7 0.52 2.89 -12.01
CA MET A 7 0.26 3.46 -13.34
C MET A 7 -0.64 2.55 -14.20
N GLY A 8 -0.56 1.23 -14.00
CA GLY A 8 -1.44 0.25 -14.67
C GLY A 8 -2.84 0.14 -14.08
N GLY A 9 -3.15 0.88 -13.01
CA GLY A 9 -4.48 0.96 -12.42
C GLY A 9 -4.90 -0.20 -11.52
N THR A 10 -4.06 -1.23 -11.37
CA THR A 10 -4.33 -2.34 -10.46
C THR A 10 -4.26 -1.90 -8.99
N LEU A 11 -5.22 -2.34 -8.20
CA LEU A 11 -5.25 -2.14 -6.74
C LEU A 11 -4.59 -3.29 -5.98
N GLU A 12 -4.22 -4.37 -6.68
CA GLU A 12 -3.53 -5.50 -6.06
C GLU A 12 -2.08 -5.10 -5.75
N PRO A 13 -1.60 -5.32 -4.51
CA PRO A 13 -0.22 -5.04 -4.14
C PRO A 13 0.74 -5.97 -4.88
N SER A 14 1.87 -5.42 -5.33
CA SER A 14 3.00 -6.25 -5.75
C SER A 14 3.78 -6.76 -4.54
N GLY A 15 4.61 -7.79 -4.74
CA GLY A 15 5.52 -8.27 -3.69
C GLY A 15 6.50 -7.19 -3.17
N LYS A 16 6.79 -6.17 -4.00
CA LYS A 16 7.59 -5.01 -3.57
C LYS A 16 6.81 -4.10 -2.62
N ASP A 17 5.53 -3.87 -2.87
CA ASP A 17 4.67 -3.03 -2.03
C ASP A 17 4.46 -3.68 -0.66
N GLU A 18 4.25 -4.99 -0.64
CA GLU A 18 4.20 -5.74 0.61
C GLU A 18 5.53 -5.69 1.37
N GLY A 19 6.66 -5.82 0.66
CA GLY A 19 8.00 -5.73 1.25
C GLY A 19 8.24 -4.38 1.90
N ALA A 20 7.88 -3.29 1.20
CA ALA A 20 7.94 -1.93 1.73
C ALA A 20 7.04 -1.75 2.95
N THR A 21 5.81 -2.26 2.89
CA THR A 21 4.85 -2.24 4.01
C THR A 21 5.43 -2.90 5.25
N ARG A 22 5.97 -4.12 5.12
CA ARG A 22 6.58 -4.87 6.23
C ARG A 22 7.77 -4.14 6.83
N ALA A 23 8.64 -3.56 5.98
CA ALA A 23 9.80 -2.80 6.44
C ALA A 23 9.39 -1.54 7.23
N LEU A 24 8.40 -0.80 6.75
CA LEU A 24 7.89 0.40 7.42
C LEU A 24 7.18 0.10 8.73
N ILE A 25 6.40 -0.98 8.80
CA ILE A 25 5.83 -1.47 10.07
C ILE A 25 6.94 -1.82 11.05
N GLY A 26 7.98 -2.51 10.61
CA GLY A 26 9.14 -2.87 11.43
C GLY A 26 9.88 -1.64 11.97
N ALA A 27 10.20 -0.69 11.11
CA ALA A 27 10.84 0.57 11.49
C ALA A 27 9.96 1.39 12.45
N GLY A 28 8.65 1.43 12.19
CA GLY A 28 7.69 2.09 13.05
C GLY A 28 7.68 1.55 14.48
N LYS A 29 7.72 0.22 14.65
CA LYS A 29 7.82 -0.44 15.96
C LYS A 29 9.08 -0.01 16.72
N LEU A 30 10.22 0.10 16.03
CA LEU A 30 11.48 0.52 16.64
C LEU A 30 11.44 1.99 17.11
N LEU A 31 10.76 2.86 16.36
CA LEU A 31 10.73 4.30 16.60
C LEU A 31 9.53 4.76 17.44
N GLY A 32 8.62 3.86 17.81
CA GLY A 32 7.35 4.23 18.45
C GLY A 32 6.40 5.00 17.53
N ILE A 33 6.53 4.81 16.22
CA ILE A 33 5.70 5.47 15.19
C ILE A 33 4.83 4.42 14.51
N ILE A 34 3.51 4.64 14.46
CA ILE A 34 2.58 3.67 13.88
C ILE A 34 2.44 3.90 12.37
N ALA A 35 2.71 2.85 11.58
CA ALA A 35 2.31 2.79 10.18
C ALA A 35 0.83 2.40 10.10
N TRP A 36 -0.04 3.41 10.04
CA TRP A 36 -1.51 3.23 10.09
C TRP A 36 -2.08 2.43 8.92
N ASP A 37 -1.65 2.76 7.70
CA ASP A 37 -2.17 2.16 6.47
C ASP A 37 -1.21 2.42 5.31
N HIS A 38 -1.35 1.61 4.26
CA HIS A 38 -0.64 1.73 2.99
C HIS A 38 -1.59 1.57 1.78
N PRO A 39 -2.56 2.49 1.58
CA PRO A 39 -3.50 2.37 0.47
C PRO A 39 -2.81 2.50 -0.89
N ILE A 40 -3.23 1.62 -1.79
CA ILE A 40 -2.96 1.70 -3.23
C ILE A 40 -4.16 2.39 -3.86
N ILE A 41 -3.91 3.45 -4.63
CA ILE A 41 -4.97 4.22 -5.28
C ILE A 41 -4.87 4.11 -6.80
N SER A 42 -6.02 4.13 -7.45
CA SER A 42 -6.15 4.10 -8.91
C SER A 42 -7.18 5.12 -9.36
N MET A 43 -6.91 5.75 -10.51
CA MET A 43 -7.86 6.59 -11.21
C MET A 43 -8.77 5.78 -12.15
N PHE A 44 -8.44 4.50 -12.38
CA PHE A 44 -9.30 3.61 -13.14
C PHE A 44 -10.45 3.13 -12.24
N PRO A 45 -11.70 3.21 -12.72
CA PRO A 45 -12.83 2.69 -11.96
C PRO A 45 -12.63 1.19 -11.73
N PHE A 46 -12.62 0.79 -10.46
CA PHE A 46 -12.66 -0.62 -10.09
C PHE A 46 -14.05 -1.16 -10.39
N SER A 47 -14.16 -2.03 -11.40
CA SER A 47 -15.42 -2.72 -11.71
C SER A 47 -15.51 -3.98 -10.85
N LEU A 48 -16.38 -3.98 -9.86
CA LEU A 48 -16.87 -5.21 -9.23
C LEU A 48 -17.73 -5.95 -10.26
N ALA A 49 -17.19 -6.99 -10.88
CA ALA A 49 -18.01 -7.97 -11.58
C ALA A 49 -18.68 -8.85 -10.52
N VAL A 50 -19.88 -8.46 -10.09
CA VAL A 50 -20.80 -9.26 -9.26
C VAL A 50 -21.80 -9.98 -10.14
#